data_AF-A0A2E7RR77-F1
#
_entry.id   AF-A0A2E7RR77-F1
#
_cell.length_a   1.000
_cell.length_b   1.000
_cell.length_c   1.000
_cell.angle_alpha   90.00
_cell.angle_beta   90.00
_cell.angle_gamma   90.00
#
_symmetry.space_group_name_H-M   'P 1'
#
loop_
_entity.id
_entity.type
_entity.pdbx_description
1 polymer ?
#
loop_
_entity_poly.entity_id
_entity_poly.type
_entity_poly.pdbx_seq_one_letter_code
_entity_poly.pdbx_strand_id
1 'polypeptide(L)'
;MPIVLNGTTGDISGSSLTGISTGKILQVKQVEKTDTWSTNADFTFVDVTGLAVTITPSSSSSKILVLVDVLASSDYWVTYFKLLRGSTEIGNTATGKQSNQGNYFSAYGTNATDSNANGYIHHHTRQILDSPNTTSATTYKLQSTSRAGSYNAYVNRTVPDRNDNAEYDNRYTSRISAMEVAA
;
A
#
# COMPACT_ATOMS: atom_id res chain seq x y z
N MET A 1 -13.65 -34.88 11.72
CA MET A 1 -13.99 -35.94 10.75
C MET A 1 -12.82 -36.08 9.78
N PRO A 2 -12.26 -37.28 9.56
CA PRO A 2 -11.32 -37.47 8.47
C PRO A 2 -12.05 -37.26 7.13
N ILE A 3 -11.34 -36.69 6.16
CA ILE A 3 -11.80 -36.69 4.76
C ILE A 3 -11.72 -38.13 4.25
N VAL A 4 -12.84 -38.67 3.80
CA VAL A 4 -12.91 -39.96 3.10
C VAL A 4 -13.05 -39.66 1.61
N LEU A 5 -12.01 -39.96 0.83
CA LEU A 5 -12.05 -39.85 -0.63
C LEU A 5 -12.67 -41.11 -1.22
N ASN A 6 -13.98 -41.08 -1.48
CA ASN A 6 -14.68 -42.15 -2.21
C ASN A 6 -14.72 -41.84 -3.71
N GLY A 7 -13.69 -42.24 -4.46
CA GLY A 7 -13.69 -42.15 -5.92
C GLY A 7 -12.30 -42.26 -6.56
N THR A 8 -12.24 -42.74 -7.81
CA THR A 8 -11.02 -43.12 -8.54
C THR A 8 -10.08 -41.96 -8.89
N THR A 9 -10.46 -40.71 -8.61
CA THR A 9 -9.64 -39.50 -8.75
C THR A 9 -9.84 -38.65 -7.49
N GLY A 10 -8.86 -38.68 -6.59
CA GLY A 10 -8.88 -38.00 -5.29
C GLY A 10 -8.70 -36.48 -5.36
N ASP A 11 -9.42 -35.80 -6.25
CA ASP A 11 -9.35 -34.35 -6.39
C ASP A 11 -10.17 -33.66 -5.29
N ILE A 12 -9.48 -33.10 -4.31
CA ILE A 12 -10.08 -32.22 -3.30
C ILE A 12 -9.98 -30.78 -3.80
N SER A 13 -11.11 -30.16 -4.14
CA SER A 13 -11.11 -28.72 -4.42
C SER A 13 -10.87 -27.95 -3.13
N GLY A 14 -10.02 -26.91 -3.13
CA GLY A 14 -9.81 -26.08 -1.93
C GLY A 14 -11.10 -25.48 -1.37
N SER A 15 -12.12 -25.27 -2.23
CA SER A 15 -13.46 -24.84 -1.85
C SER A 15 -14.26 -25.87 -1.02
N SER A 16 -13.91 -27.15 -1.11
CA SER A 16 -14.56 -28.25 -0.38
C SER A 16 -14.01 -28.47 1.05
N LEU A 17 -12.94 -27.76 1.43
CA LEU A 17 -12.35 -27.79 2.77
C LEU A 17 -13.17 -26.96 3.77
N THR A 18 -14.44 -27.34 3.96
CA THR A 18 -15.35 -26.78 4.96
C THR A 18 -14.97 -27.31 6.35
N GLY A 19 -14.88 -26.44 7.36
CA GLY A 19 -14.56 -26.86 8.74
C GLY A 19 -13.08 -26.79 9.15
N ILE A 20 -12.20 -26.26 8.29
CA ILE A 20 -10.85 -25.85 8.71
C ILE A 20 -10.97 -24.49 9.42
N SER A 21 -10.87 -24.50 10.75
CA SER A 21 -10.92 -23.34 11.64
C SER A 21 -9.55 -22.64 11.81
N THR A 22 -8.58 -22.95 10.96
CA THR A 22 -7.25 -22.34 10.97
C THR A 22 -7.14 -21.29 9.85
N GLY A 23 -6.28 -20.29 10.06
CA GLY A 23 -6.10 -19.12 9.20
C GLY A 23 -5.59 -19.45 7.80
N LYS A 24 -6.51 -19.87 6.93
CA LYS A 24 -6.26 -20.07 5.49
C LYS A 24 -6.41 -18.76 4.73
N ILE A 25 -5.60 -18.60 3.68
CA ILE A 25 -5.77 -17.52 2.71
C ILE A 25 -6.91 -17.89 1.76
N LEU A 26 -7.95 -17.06 1.71
CA LEU A 26 -9.14 -17.28 0.90
C LEU A 26 -9.00 -16.70 -0.51
N GLN A 27 -8.31 -15.56 -0.61
CA GLN A 27 -7.98 -14.91 -1.87
C GLN A 27 -6.84 -13.93 -1.68
N VAL A 28 -6.12 -13.68 -2.76
CA VAL A 28 -5.07 -12.67 -2.84
C VAL A 28 -5.38 -11.76 -4.03
N LYS A 29 -5.37 -10.46 -3.79
CA LYS A 29 -5.46 -9.42 -4.81
C LYS A 29 -4.22 -8.55 -4.70
N GLN A 30 -3.65 -8.16 -5.84
CA GLN A 30 -2.50 -7.28 -5.90
C GLN A 30 -2.66 -6.31 -7.05
N VAL A 31 -2.21 -5.08 -6.82
CA VAL A 31 -1.99 -4.09 -7.85
C VAL A 31 -0.51 -3.71 -7.84
N GLU A 32 0.10 -3.81 -9.01
CA GLU A 32 1.45 -3.31 -9.27
C GLU A 32 1.35 -2.04 -10.11
N LYS A 33 1.95 -0.96 -9.62
CA LYS A 33 2.12 0.29 -10.34
C LYS A 33 3.49 0.29 -10.99
N THR A 34 3.51 0.26 -12.31
CA THR A 34 4.72 0.24 -13.14
C THR A 34 5.02 1.60 -13.79
N ASP A 35 4.05 2.50 -13.79
CA ASP A 35 4.19 3.88 -14.24
C ASP A 35 4.54 4.83 -13.06
N THR A 36 4.80 6.09 -13.37
CA THR A 36 5.08 7.12 -12.36
C THR A 36 3.81 7.84 -11.91
N TRP A 37 3.90 8.55 -10.80
CA TRP A 37 2.87 9.49 -10.37
C TRP A 37 3.52 10.69 -9.71
N SER A 38 2.86 11.85 -9.75
CA SER A 38 3.34 13.06 -9.10
C SER A 38 2.20 13.89 -8.53
N THR A 39 2.51 14.67 -7.50
CA THR A 39 1.62 15.69 -6.96
C THR A 39 2.42 16.90 -6.46
N ASN A 40 1.81 18.06 -6.53
CA ASN A 40 2.27 19.30 -5.88
C ASN A 40 1.29 19.76 -4.78
N ALA A 41 0.41 18.86 -4.32
CA ALA A 41 -0.58 19.18 -3.30
C ALA A 41 0.09 19.60 -1.99
N ASP A 42 -0.21 20.82 -1.55
CA ASP A 42 0.44 21.47 -0.41
C ASP A 42 -0.03 20.86 0.92
N PHE A 43 0.68 19.83 1.38
CA PHE A 43 0.36 19.03 2.57
C PHE A 43 -1.10 18.53 2.63
N THR A 44 -1.69 18.34 1.46
CA THR A 44 -3.06 17.85 1.25
C THR A 44 -2.98 16.49 0.57
N PHE A 45 -3.50 15.46 1.24
CA PHE A 45 -3.41 14.08 0.78
C PHE A 45 -4.34 13.83 -0.41
N VAL A 46 -3.76 13.35 -1.52
CA VAL A 46 -4.48 13.00 -2.74
C VAL A 46 -4.24 11.54 -3.10
N ASP A 47 -5.19 10.91 -3.79
CA ASP A 47 -5.07 9.53 -4.22
C ASP A 47 -3.89 9.32 -5.18
N VAL A 48 -3.09 8.30 -4.92
CA VAL A 48 -2.06 7.85 -5.86
C VAL A 48 -2.72 6.97 -6.90
N THR A 49 -2.90 7.50 -8.11
CA THR A 49 -3.62 6.80 -9.18
C THR A 49 -2.87 5.52 -9.59
N GLY A 50 -3.62 4.43 -9.77
CA GLY A 50 -3.06 3.12 -10.07
C GLY A 50 -2.50 2.36 -8.87
N LEU A 51 -2.62 2.87 -7.63
CA LEU A 51 -2.26 2.15 -6.40
C LEU A 51 -3.47 1.99 -5.47
N ALA A 52 -4.46 1.26 -5.95
CA ALA A 52 -5.65 0.87 -5.19
C ALA A 52 -6.03 -0.59 -5.51
N VAL A 53 -6.24 -1.42 -4.49
CA VAL A 53 -6.65 -2.81 -4.62
C VAL A 53 -8.02 -3.03 -4.00
N THR A 54 -8.93 -3.64 -4.76
CA THR A 54 -10.28 -3.99 -4.30
C THR A 54 -10.37 -5.48 -4.00
N ILE A 55 -10.97 -5.81 -2.86
CA ILE A 55 -11.21 -7.18 -2.41
C ILE A 55 -12.62 -7.27 -1.80
N THR A 56 -13.32 -8.37 -2.06
CA THR A 56 -14.66 -8.61 -1.51
C THR A 56 -14.56 -9.73 -0.48
N PRO A 57 -14.61 -9.43 0.83
CA PRO A 57 -14.48 -10.48 1.85
C PRO A 57 -15.61 -11.50 1.71
N SER A 58 -15.31 -12.78 1.86
CA SER A 58 -16.29 -13.88 1.81
C SER A 58 -17.12 -14.00 3.08
N SER A 59 -16.67 -13.39 4.19
CA SER A 59 -17.36 -13.35 5.48
C SER A 59 -17.11 -12.00 6.15
N SER A 60 -18.08 -11.54 6.95
CA SER A 60 -17.87 -10.36 7.81
C SER A 60 -16.82 -10.61 8.89
N SER A 61 -16.56 -11.86 9.28
CA SER A 61 -15.47 -12.18 10.22
C SER A 61 -14.08 -12.16 9.59
N SER A 62 -13.97 -12.14 8.25
CA SER A 62 -12.69 -12.22 7.57
C SER A 62 -11.75 -11.07 7.95
N LYS A 63 -10.47 -11.39 8.05
CA LYS A 63 -9.41 -10.39 8.20
C LYS A 63 -8.72 -10.18 6.88
N ILE A 64 -8.28 -8.96 6.59
CA ILE A 64 -7.50 -8.65 5.39
C ILE A 64 -6.11 -8.21 5.81
N LEU A 65 -5.10 -9.01 5.44
CA LEU A 65 -3.70 -8.59 5.55
C LEU A 65 -3.39 -7.69 4.35
N VAL A 66 -3.11 -6.42 4.63
CA VAL A 66 -2.73 -5.43 3.62
C VAL A 66 -1.23 -5.19 3.73
N LEU A 67 -0.55 -5.36 2.59
CA LEU A 67 0.89 -5.13 2.43
C LEU A 67 1.10 -4.03 1.42
N VAL A 68 1.89 -3.04 1.80
CA VAL A 68 2.22 -1.87 0.98
C VAL A 68 3.72 -1.77 0.85
N ASP A 69 4.17 -1.53 -0.38
CA ASP A 69 5.57 -1.36 -0.75
C ASP A 69 5.65 -0.29 -1.84
N VAL A 70 6.10 0.91 -1.48
CA VAL A 70 6.12 2.07 -2.39
C VAL A 70 7.47 2.76 -2.37
N LEU A 71 7.97 3.07 -3.55
CA LEU A 71 9.18 3.86 -3.75
C LEU A 71 8.80 5.24 -4.26
N ALA A 72 9.25 6.27 -3.53
CA ALA A 72 8.83 7.64 -3.76
C ALA A 72 9.98 8.62 -3.55
N SER A 73 9.93 9.78 -4.18
CA SER A 73 10.89 10.86 -3.97
C SER A 73 10.18 12.20 -3.80
N SER A 74 10.85 13.16 -3.17
CA SER A 74 10.35 14.52 -2.99
C SER A 74 11.48 15.47 -3.34
N ASP A 75 11.17 16.58 -4.01
CA ASP A 75 12.15 17.64 -4.27
C ASP A 75 12.58 18.37 -2.98
N TYR A 76 11.88 18.10 -1.87
CA TYR A 76 12.30 18.51 -0.54
C TYR A 76 11.78 17.63 0.59
N TRP A 77 12.64 17.37 1.58
CA TRP A 77 12.35 16.65 2.81
C TRP A 77 11.86 15.23 2.61
N VAL A 78 10.54 15.03 2.49
CA VAL A 78 9.97 13.69 2.52
C VAL A 78 8.63 13.64 1.78
N THR A 79 8.28 12.46 1.28
CA THR A 79 6.94 12.13 0.80
C THR A 79 6.11 11.53 1.93
N TYR A 80 4.87 11.98 2.09
CA TYR A 80 3.98 11.47 3.12
C TYR A 80 2.97 10.50 2.51
N PHE A 81 2.67 9.39 3.20
CA PHE A 81 1.66 8.43 2.74
C PHE A 81 0.63 8.10 3.80
N LYS A 82 -0.61 7.92 3.36
CA LYS A 82 -1.71 7.36 4.13
C LYS A 82 -2.26 6.12 3.44
N LEU A 83 -2.63 5.13 4.25
CA LEU A 83 -3.36 3.95 3.81
C LEU A 83 -4.81 4.12 4.21
N LEU A 84 -5.71 3.99 3.24
CA LEU A 84 -7.15 4.10 3.45
C LEU A 84 -7.83 2.80 3.05
N ARG A 85 -8.89 2.45 3.79
CA ARG A 85 -9.96 1.54 3.35
C ARG A 85 -11.17 2.40 2.99
N GLY A 86 -11.49 2.48 1.70
CA GLY A 86 -12.47 3.45 1.21
C GLY A 86 -12.02 4.88 1.53
N SER A 87 -12.74 5.58 2.40
CA SER A 87 -12.37 6.90 2.93
C SER A 87 -11.79 6.87 4.34
N THR A 88 -11.74 5.70 5.01
CA THR A 88 -11.27 5.56 6.38
C THR A 88 -9.77 5.34 6.41
N GLU A 89 -9.01 6.20 7.08
CA GLU A 89 -7.59 5.98 7.34
C GLU A 89 -7.38 4.78 8.27
N ILE A 90 -6.46 3.89 7.92
CA ILE A 90 -6.12 2.72 8.71
C ILE A 90 -4.60 2.61 8.90
N GLY A 91 -4.20 2.04 10.03
CA GLY A 91 -2.80 1.83 10.39
C GLY A 91 -2.04 3.09 10.82
N ASN A 92 -2.57 4.29 10.66
CA ASN A 92 -1.89 5.53 11.07
C ASN A 92 -2.38 6.01 12.44
N THR A 93 -2.41 5.12 13.44
CA THR A 93 -3.10 5.33 14.73
C THR A 93 -2.13 5.44 15.91
N ALA A 94 -1.11 6.28 15.82
CA ALA A 94 -0.24 6.57 16.97
C ALA A 94 -1.01 7.42 18.01
N THR A 95 -1.10 6.96 19.25
CA THR A 95 -1.73 7.67 20.38
C THR A 95 -0.77 8.70 21.02
N GLY A 96 -1.29 9.75 21.67
CA GLY A 96 -0.47 10.75 22.40
C GLY A 96 -0.16 12.05 21.63
N LYS A 97 -0.97 12.35 20.61
CA LYS A 97 -0.80 13.47 19.69
C LYS A 97 -0.86 14.85 20.38
N GLN A 98 0.14 15.70 20.11
CA GLN A 98 -0.04 17.16 20.10
C GLN A 98 -0.52 17.61 18.72
N SER A 99 -1.40 18.61 18.64
CA SER A 99 -2.29 18.95 17.51
C SER A 99 -1.65 19.01 16.10
N ASN A 100 -0.33 19.15 15.97
CA ASN A 100 0.37 19.41 14.71
C ASN A 100 1.17 18.22 14.11
N GLN A 101 1.14 17.03 14.72
CA GLN A 101 1.81 15.85 14.14
C GLN A 101 0.83 15.08 13.24
N GLY A 102 1.22 14.83 11.99
CA GLY A 102 0.35 14.15 11.02
C GLY A 102 0.45 12.62 11.12
N ASN A 103 -0.70 11.96 10.98
CA ASN A 103 -0.83 10.51 10.96
C ASN A 103 -0.55 9.98 9.55
N TYR A 104 0.72 9.70 9.27
CA TYR A 104 1.19 9.13 8.00
C TYR A 104 2.36 8.19 8.26
N PHE A 105 2.67 7.33 7.30
CA PHE A 105 3.91 6.58 7.34
C PHE A 105 4.96 7.22 6.47
N SER A 106 5.95 7.78 7.15
CA SER A 106 7.15 8.27 6.53
C SER A 106 8.26 8.26 7.58
N ALA A 107 9.33 7.51 7.32
CA ALA A 107 10.36 7.22 8.33
C ALA A 107 11.64 8.04 8.14
N TYR A 108 11.92 8.47 6.90
CA TYR A 108 13.18 9.14 6.55
C TYR A 108 12.92 10.32 5.65
N GLY A 109 13.48 11.48 5.98
CA GLY A 109 13.48 12.65 5.11
C GLY A 109 14.91 13.11 4.83
N THR A 110 15.10 13.75 3.68
CA THR A 110 16.37 14.33 3.26
C THR A 110 16.21 15.84 3.09
N ASN A 111 17.12 16.63 3.64
CA ASN A 111 17.13 18.08 3.39
C ASN A 111 17.75 18.42 2.03
N ALA A 112 17.90 17.46 1.12
CA ALA A 112 18.37 17.73 -0.22
C ALA A 112 17.26 18.53 -0.93
N THR A 113 17.48 19.83 -1.05
CA THR A 113 16.65 20.77 -1.83
C THR A 113 17.06 20.81 -3.29
N ASP A 114 18.02 19.97 -3.69
CA ASP A 114 18.59 20.01 -5.03
C ASP A 114 17.82 19.06 -5.93
N SER A 115 17.23 19.60 -7.00
CA SER A 115 16.68 18.82 -8.10
C SER A 115 17.73 17.91 -8.78
N ASN A 116 19.03 18.12 -8.51
CA ASN A 116 20.14 17.25 -8.90
C ASN A 116 20.62 16.30 -7.79
N ALA A 117 19.90 16.19 -6.67
CA ALA A 117 20.26 15.22 -5.63
C ALA A 117 20.32 13.83 -6.27
N ASN A 118 21.48 13.17 -6.14
CA ASN A 118 21.87 11.93 -6.84
C ASN A 118 20.89 10.77 -6.62
N GLY A 119 19.69 10.84 -7.20
CA GLY A 119 18.74 9.74 -7.23
C GLY A 119 18.07 9.38 -5.92
N TYR A 120 18.04 10.26 -4.91
CA TYR A 120 17.52 9.90 -3.58
C TYR A 120 16.05 9.45 -3.64
N ILE A 121 15.78 8.31 -2.99
CA ILE A 121 14.47 7.66 -2.94
C ILE A 121 14.15 7.28 -1.50
N HIS A 122 12.89 7.45 -1.15
CA HIS A 122 12.29 6.98 0.08
C HIS A 122 11.55 5.67 -0.19
N HIS A 123 11.87 4.64 0.60
CA HIS A 123 11.16 3.38 0.59
C HIS A 123 10.13 3.36 1.72
N HIS A 124 8.87 3.22 1.35
CA HIS A 124 7.74 3.22 2.28
C HIS A 124 7.08 1.85 2.29
N THR A 125 7.16 1.19 3.44
CA THR A 125 6.52 -0.11 3.67
C THR A 125 5.50 -0.02 4.79
N ARG A 126 4.35 -0.66 4.63
CA ARG A 126 3.36 -0.83 5.70
C ARG A 126 2.67 -2.18 5.64
N GLN A 127 2.40 -2.70 6.83
CA GLN A 127 1.61 -3.91 7.03
C GLN A 127 0.52 -3.63 8.07
N ILE A 128 -0.70 -4.07 7.78
CA ILE A 128 -1.81 -4.05 8.73
C ILE A 128 -2.71 -5.27 8.54
N LEU A 129 -3.20 -5.81 9.64
CA LEU A 129 -4.29 -6.78 9.64
C LEU A 129 -5.60 -6.04 9.96
N ASP A 130 -6.44 -5.89 8.95
CA ASP A 130 -7.69 -5.15 9.02
C ASP A 130 -8.90 -6.08 9.17
N SER A 131 -9.96 -5.60 9.84
CA SER A 131 -11.23 -6.31 10.04
C SER A 131 -12.38 -5.47 9.48
N PRO A 132 -12.69 -5.56 8.17
CA PRO A 132 -13.66 -4.68 7.53
C PRO A 132 -15.12 -4.95 7.93
N ASN A 133 -15.40 -6.10 8.58
CA ASN A 133 -16.74 -6.46 9.08
C ASN A 133 -17.86 -6.35 8.03
N THR A 134 -17.56 -6.76 6.80
CA THR A 134 -18.47 -6.68 5.66
C THR A 134 -18.18 -7.78 4.66
N THR A 135 -19.16 -8.12 3.83
CA THR A 135 -18.99 -8.96 2.64
C THR A 135 -19.07 -8.16 1.34
N SER A 136 -19.22 -6.83 1.44
CA SER A 136 -19.19 -5.93 0.28
C SER A 136 -17.75 -5.68 -0.15
N ALA A 137 -17.55 -5.36 -1.43
CA ALA A 137 -16.25 -4.96 -1.95
C ALA A 137 -15.68 -3.78 -1.13
N THR A 138 -14.42 -3.91 -0.71
CA THR A 138 -13.68 -2.84 -0.05
C THR A 138 -12.40 -2.56 -0.82
N THR A 139 -12.04 -1.28 -0.90
CA THR A 139 -10.85 -0.84 -1.64
C THR A 139 -9.83 -0.30 -0.66
N TYR A 140 -8.64 -0.88 -0.68
CA TYR A 140 -7.47 -0.34 -0.01
C TYR A 140 -6.69 0.52 -0.99
N LYS A 141 -6.40 1.76 -0.62
CA LYS A 141 -5.71 2.72 -1.49
C LYS A 141 -4.69 3.54 -0.73
N LEU A 142 -3.74 4.08 -1.47
CA LEU A 142 -2.77 5.01 -0.95
C LEU A 142 -3.11 6.44 -1.34
N GLN A 143 -2.94 7.33 -0.37
CA GLN A 143 -2.86 8.76 -0.62
C GLN A 143 -1.46 9.26 -0.31
N SER A 144 -1.03 10.28 -1.05
CA SER A 144 0.26 10.92 -0.83
C SER A 144 0.17 12.45 -0.97
N THR A 145 1.15 13.11 -0.38
CA THR A 145 1.36 14.56 -0.47
C THR A 145 2.85 14.88 -0.30
N SER A 146 3.25 16.06 -0.75
CA SER A 146 4.55 16.64 -0.47
C SER A 146 4.53 17.41 0.85
N ARG A 147 5.69 17.95 1.25
CA ARG A 147 5.76 18.90 2.36
C ARG A 147 5.01 20.18 2.01
N ALA A 148 4.45 20.83 3.03
CA ALA A 148 3.99 22.21 2.92
C ALA A 148 5.10 23.13 2.35
N GLY A 149 4.73 24.03 1.43
CA GLY A 149 5.63 24.92 0.70
C GLY A 149 5.62 24.74 -0.82
N SER A 150 4.59 24.10 -1.40
CA SER A 150 4.46 23.88 -2.86
C SER A 150 5.57 23.00 -3.47
N TYR A 151 6.05 22.03 -2.70
CA TYR A 151 7.00 21.01 -3.13
C TYR A 151 6.33 19.91 -3.96
N ASN A 152 7.12 19.15 -4.71
CA ASN A 152 6.65 18.01 -5.50
C ASN A 152 6.97 16.68 -4.82
N ALA A 153 6.01 15.77 -4.83
CA ALA A 153 6.21 14.37 -4.49
C ALA A 153 6.02 13.51 -5.73
N TYR A 154 6.83 12.48 -5.87
CA TYR A 154 6.84 11.54 -6.99
C TYR A 154 6.78 10.10 -6.48
N VAL A 155 6.19 9.21 -7.27
CA VAL A 155 6.23 7.76 -7.07
C VAL A 155 6.91 7.14 -8.28
N ASN A 156 7.71 6.09 -8.03
CA ASN A 156 8.38 5.28 -9.05
C ASN A 156 9.45 5.99 -9.90
N ARG A 157 9.96 7.13 -9.46
CA ARG A 157 11.06 7.85 -10.09
C ARG A 157 11.83 8.70 -9.10
N THR A 158 13.05 9.07 -9.47
CA THR A 158 13.84 10.08 -8.76
C THR A 158 13.32 11.49 -9.06
N VAL A 159 13.76 12.48 -8.31
CA VAL A 159 13.44 13.90 -8.59
C VAL A 159 14.02 14.34 -9.94
N PRO A 160 15.34 14.16 -10.21
CA PRO A 160 15.91 14.59 -11.48
C PRO A 160 15.30 13.85 -12.68
N ASP A 161 15.12 12.52 -12.57
CA ASP A 161 14.54 11.64 -13.62
C ASP A 161 15.06 11.98 -15.03
N ARG A 162 16.37 12.23 -15.13
CA ARG A 162 17.01 12.64 -16.37
C ARG A 162 16.99 11.48 -17.35
N ASN A 163 16.87 11.82 -18.63
CA ASN A 163 17.01 10.86 -19.72
C ASN A 163 18.48 10.81 -20.17
N ASP A 164 19.38 10.55 -19.24
CA ASP A 164 20.80 10.33 -19.49
C ASP A 164 21.23 8.96 -18.92
N ASN A 165 22.47 8.55 -19.17
CA ASN A 165 22.99 7.28 -18.66
C ASN A 165 23.49 7.39 -17.21
N ALA A 166 22.95 8.31 -16.40
CA ALA A 166 23.39 8.45 -15.03
C ALA A 166 22.85 7.31 -14.16
N GLU A 167 23.77 6.57 -13.53
CA GLU A 167 23.48 5.39 -12.68
C GLU A 167 22.50 5.68 -11.52
N TYR A 168 22.38 6.95 -11.11
CA TYR A 168 21.56 7.33 -9.97
C TYR A 168 20.09 7.64 -10.34
N ASP A 169 19.72 7.81 -11.61
CA ASP A 169 18.34 8.15 -12.00
C ASP A 169 17.49 6.93 -12.35
N ASN A 170 17.05 6.23 -11.31
CA ASN A 170 16.29 5.00 -11.44
C ASN A 170 14.77 5.22 -11.58
N ARG A 171 14.13 4.34 -12.36
CA ARG A 171 12.69 4.10 -12.36
C ARG A 171 12.37 2.85 -11.54
N TYR A 172 11.26 2.88 -10.81
CA TYR A 172 10.89 1.81 -9.88
C TYR A 172 9.48 1.30 -10.15
N THR A 173 9.12 0.20 -9.50
CA THR A 173 7.74 -0.27 -9.42
C THR A 173 7.31 -0.31 -7.95
N SER A 174 6.01 -0.17 -7.73
CA SER A 174 5.40 -0.15 -6.38
C SER A 174 4.18 -1.07 -6.38
N ARG A 175 3.77 -1.54 -5.21
CA ARG A 175 2.68 -2.51 -5.10
C ARG A 175 1.86 -2.37 -3.83
N ILE A 176 0.59 -2.75 -3.94
CA ILE A 176 -0.31 -2.96 -2.81
C ILE A 176 -0.99 -4.31 -2.96
N SER A 177 -0.96 -5.11 -1.90
CA SER A 177 -1.54 -6.45 -1.88
C SER A 177 -2.52 -6.57 -0.72
N ALA A 178 -3.65 -7.23 -0.98
CA ALA A 178 -4.68 -7.56 0.00
C ALA A 178 -4.88 -9.08 0.01
N MET A 179 -4.68 -9.71 1.17
CA MET A 179 -4.87 -11.14 1.36
C MET A 179 -5.98 -11.36 2.36
N GLU A 180 -7.06 -12.01 1.93
CA GLU A 180 -8.13 -12.39 2.85
C GLU A 180 -7.73 -13.63 3.64
N VAL A 181 -7.79 -13.52 4.96
CA VAL A 181 -7.50 -14.58 5.92
C VAL A 181 -8.82 -15.00 6.56
N ALA A 182 -9.14 -16.29 6.48
CA ALA A 182 -10.25 -16.87 7.23
C ALA A 182 -10.01 -16.68 8.74
N ALA A 183 -11.01 -16.12 9.42
CA ALA A 183 -11.02 -15.98 10.87
C ALA A 183 -11.73 -17.15 11.54
#